data_AF-A0A3D4HQY6-F1
#
_entry.id   AF-A0A3D4HQY6-F1
#
_cell.length_a   1.000
_cell.length_b   1.000
_cell.length_c   1.000
_cell.angle_alpha   90.00
_cell.angle_beta   90.00
_cell.angle_gamma   90.00
#
_symmetry.space_group_name_H-M   'P 1'
#
loop_
_entity.id
_entity.type
_entity.pdbx_description
1 polymer ?
#
loop_
_entity_poly.entity_id
_entity_poly.type
_entity_poly.pdbx_seq_one_letter_code
_entity_poly.pdbx_strand_id
1 'polypeptide(L)'
;MKRFLSIDFDYFIDCDKATRDALFPTMDETIPKPVRKQIWKQAYLEHRTKLTQISILKEDYKDLLDICRRFSGLYRQHDSHRYIYNFIMD
;
A
#
# COMPACT_ATOMS: atom_id res chain seq x y z
N MET A 1 14.31 22.81 4.73
CA MET A 1 13.40 21.71 5.14
C MET A 1 12.56 21.33 3.94
N LYS A 2 12.75 20.11 3.40
CA LYS A 2 11.92 19.62 2.30
C LYS A 2 10.52 19.31 2.84
N ARG A 3 9.49 19.70 2.11
CA ARG A 3 8.09 19.35 2.41
C ARG A 3 7.68 18.23 1.48
N PHE A 4 7.15 17.15 2.01
CA PHE A 4 6.58 16.06 1.23
C PHE A 4 5.30 15.57 1.87
N LEU A 5 4.43 14.98 1.05
CA LEU A 5 3.28 14.20 1.47
C LEU A 5 3.61 12.74 1.17
N SER A 6 3.55 11.88 2.19
CA SER A 6 3.64 10.43 2.02
C SER A 6 2.24 9.84 2.17
N ILE A 7 1.90 8.93 1.27
CA ILE A 7 0.59 8.29 1.22
C ILE A 7 0.84 6.79 1.20
N ASP A 8 0.29 6.10 2.19
CA ASP A 8 0.32 4.66 2.30
C ASP A 8 -1.07 4.11 1.93
N PHE A 9 -1.12 3.28 0.91
CA PHE A 9 -2.37 2.77 0.35
C PHE A 9 -3.03 1.71 1.24
N ASP A 10 -2.29 1.13 2.19
CA ASP A 10 -2.83 0.12 3.12
C ASP A 10 -3.90 0.70 4.08
N TYR A 11 -3.99 2.03 4.19
CA TYR A 11 -5.03 2.74 4.96
C TYR A 11 -6.36 2.91 4.23
N PHE A 12 -6.41 2.70 2.91
CA PHE A 12 -7.62 2.92 2.12
C PHE A 12 -8.44 1.64 1.92
N ILE A 13 -8.00 0.52 2.50
CA ILE A 13 -8.71 -0.75 2.40
C ILE A 13 -10.01 -0.68 3.21
N ASP A 14 -11.14 -0.91 2.56
CA ASP A 14 -12.47 -0.91 3.18
C ASP A 14 -12.75 -2.27 3.85
N CYS A 15 -12.01 -2.55 4.92
CA CYS A 15 -12.28 -3.67 5.81
C CYS A 15 -11.77 -3.39 7.23
N ASP A 16 -12.30 -4.13 8.21
CA ASP A 16 -11.80 -4.04 9.58
C ASP A 16 -10.41 -4.68 9.72
N LYS A 17 -9.72 -4.32 10.81
CA LYS A 17 -8.37 -4.81 11.11
C LYS A 17 -8.33 -6.35 11.20
N ALA A 18 -9.34 -6.99 11.78
CA ALA A 18 -9.35 -8.44 11.97
C ALA A 18 -9.42 -9.17 10.62
N THR A 19 -10.24 -8.67 9.72
CA THR A 19 -10.39 -9.15 8.34
C THR A 19 -9.10 -8.94 7.56
N ARG A 20 -8.47 -7.77 7.70
CA ARG A 20 -7.17 -7.50 7.08
C ARG A 20 -6.08 -8.46 7.58
N ASP A 21 -5.94 -8.60 8.90
CA ASP A 21 -4.91 -9.46 9.49
C ASP A 21 -5.12 -10.94 9.15
N ALA A 22 -6.37 -11.36 8.90
CA ALA A 22 -6.71 -12.73 8.51
C ALA A 22 -6.47 -13.05 7.02
N LEU A 23 -6.47 -12.04 6.14
CA LEU A 23 -6.40 -12.24 4.69
C LEU A 23 -5.08 -11.79 4.07
N PHE A 24 -4.39 -10.83 4.71
CA PHE A 24 -3.16 -10.25 4.20
C PHE A 24 -1.97 -10.81 4.99
N PRO A 25 -0.93 -11.32 4.31
CA PRO A 25 0.22 -11.89 4.98
C PRO A 25 0.99 -10.80 5.75
N THR A 26 1.32 -11.08 7.01
CA THR A 26 2.24 -10.24 7.78
C THR A 26 3.67 -10.58 7.39
N MET A 27 4.41 -9.60 6.87
CA MET A 27 5.80 -9.77 6.46
C MET A 27 6.61 -8.55 6.83
N ASP A 28 7.87 -8.76 7.20
CA ASP A 28 8.81 -7.69 7.44
C ASP A 28 9.78 -7.51 6.26
N GLU A 29 10.62 -6.48 6.38
CA GLU A 29 11.61 -6.15 5.35
C GLU A 29 12.79 -7.13 5.32
N THR A 30 12.95 -8.01 6.32
CA THR A 30 14.05 -9.00 6.41
C THR A 30 13.86 -10.15 5.43
N ILE A 31 12.61 -10.46 5.07
CA ILE A 31 12.29 -11.49 4.08
C ILE A 31 12.72 -11.02 2.67
N PRO A 32 13.48 -11.83 1.90
CA PRO A 32 13.90 -11.46 0.55
C PRO A 32 12.72 -11.11 -0.38
N LYS A 33 12.87 -10.07 -1.23
CA LYS A 33 11.82 -9.61 -2.17
C LYS A 33 11.19 -10.74 -3.00
N PRO A 34 11.94 -11.70 -3.57
CA PRO A 34 11.35 -12.82 -4.32
C PRO A 34 10.42 -13.70 -3.45
N VAL A 35 10.81 -13.95 -2.21
CA VAL A 35 10.04 -14.75 -1.24
C VAL A 35 8.76 -14.01 -0.84
N ARG A 36 8.85 -12.70 -0.55
CA ARG A 36 7.66 -11.88 -0.27
C ARG A 36 6.65 -11.91 -1.40
N LYS A 37 7.12 -11.82 -2.65
CA LYS A 37 6.24 -11.90 -3.83
C LYS A 37 5.53 -13.25 -3.93
N GLN A 38 6.22 -14.34 -3.59
CA GLN A 38 5.63 -15.67 -3.58
C GLN A 38 4.58 -15.84 -2.48
N ILE A 39 4.85 -15.35 -1.26
CA ILE A 39 3.90 -15.36 -0.14
C ILE A 39 2.63 -14.60 -0.51
N TRP A 40 2.76 -13.38 -1.04
CA TRP A 40 1.62 -12.60 -1.54
C TRP A 40 0.83 -13.37 -2.58
N LYS A 41 1.50 -13.92 -3.61
CA LYS A 41 0.85 -14.69 -4.65
C LYS A 41 0.02 -15.85 -4.07
N GLN A 42 0.58 -16.55 -3.09
CA GLN A 42 -0.11 -17.66 -2.44
C GLN A 42 -1.34 -17.18 -1.66
N ALA A 43 -1.20 -16.14 -0.83
CA ALA A 43 -2.31 -15.55 -0.09
C ALA A 43 -3.45 -15.07 -1.02
N TYR A 44 -3.11 -14.44 -2.14
CA TYR A 44 -4.09 -14.03 -3.15
C TYR A 44 -4.86 -15.21 -3.75
N LEU A 45 -4.21 -16.36 -3.97
CA LEU A 45 -4.86 -17.55 -4.49
C LEU A 45 -5.77 -18.19 -3.45
N GLU A 46 -5.32 -18.28 -2.20
CA GLU A 46 -6.06 -18.89 -1.09
C GLU A 46 -7.28 -18.07 -0.69
N HIS A 47 -7.18 -16.74 -0.71
CA HIS A 47 -8.21 -15.84 -0.23
C HIS A 47 -8.95 -15.10 -1.33
N ARG A 48 -8.76 -15.49 -2.60
CA ARG A 48 -9.25 -14.78 -3.79
C ARG A 48 -10.69 -14.29 -3.66
N THR A 49 -11.61 -15.17 -3.29
CA THR A 49 -13.05 -14.87 -3.18
C THR A 49 -13.35 -13.80 -2.14
N LYS A 50 -12.66 -13.83 -0.99
CA LYS A 50 -12.85 -12.85 0.08
C LYS A 50 -12.19 -11.52 -0.28
N LEU A 51 -10.99 -11.57 -0.87
CA LEU A 51 -10.26 -10.39 -1.32
C LEU A 51 -11.03 -9.61 -2.40
N THR A 52 -11.76 -10.28 -3.30
CA THR A 52 -12.61 -9.61 -4.30
C THR A 52 -13.81 -8.87 -3.71
N GLN A 53 -14.17 -9.15 -2.46
CA GLN A 53 -15.25 -8.45 -1.74
C GLN A 53 -14.74 -7.22 -1.00
N ILE A 54 -13.43 -7.11 -0.79
CA ILE A 54 -12.80 -5.97 -0.13
C ILE A 54 -12.63 -4.86 -1.16
N SER A 55 -13.19 -3.69 -0.85
CA SER A 55 -13.09 -2.50 -1.67
C SER A 55 -12.07 -1.53 -1.08
N ILE A 56 -12.07 -0.31 -1.62
CA ILE A 56 -11.38 0.83 -1.04
C ILE A 56 -12.41 1.82 -0.50
N LEU A 57 -12.02 2.59 0.52
CA LEU A 57 -12.83 3.68 1.05
C LEU A 57 -13.03 4.74 -0.05
N LYS A 58 -14.18 4.69 -0.71
CA LYS A 58 -14.40 5.37 -2.00
C LYS A 58 -14.27 6.89 -1.93
N GLU A 59 -14.80 7.50 -0.87
CA GLU A 59 -14.76 8.95 -0.70
C GLU A 59 -13.32 9.42 -0.45
N ASP A 60 -12.61 8.79 0.49
CA ASP A 60 -11.20 9.10 0.78
C ASP A 60 -10.29 8.85 -0.43
N TYR A 61 -10.58 7.81 -1.20
CA TYR A 61 -9.83 7.48 -2.40
C TYR A 61 -10.06 8.49 -3.53
N LYS A 62 -11.24 9.12 -3.62
CA LYS A 62 -11.52 10.14 -4.63
C LYS A 62 -10.67 11.39 -4.41
N ASP A 63 -10.58 11.87 -3.18
CA ASP A 63 -9.74 13.01 -2.82
C ASP A 63 -8.27 12.70 -3.09
N LEU A 64 -7.84 11.48 -2.78
CA LEU A 64 -6.50 11.00 -3.10
C LEU A 64 -6.22 11.00 -4.61
N LEU A 65 -7.15 10.50 -5.43
CA LEU A 65 -7.00 10.52 -6.89
C LEU A 65 -6.87 11.94 -7.44
N ASP A 66 -7.62 12.88 -6.90
CA ASP A 66 -7.54 14.28 -7.31
C ASP A 66 -6.21 14.92 -6.90
N ILE A 67 -5.67 14.59 -5.72
CA ILE A 67 -4.31 14.95 -5.32
C ILE A 67 -3.30 14.36 -6.32
N CYS A 68 -3.35 13.06 -6.59
CA CYS A 68 -2.43 12.40 -7.53
C CYS A 68 -2.49 13.01 -8.95
N ARG A 69 -3.68 13.36 -9.44
CA ARG A 69 -3.86 14.05 -10.72
C ARG A 69 -3.23 15.44 -10.71
N ARG A 70 -3.49 16.22 -9.65
CA ARG A 70 -2.95 17.58 -9.51
C ARG A 70 -1.42 17.60 -9.46
N PHE A 71 -0.81 16.58 -8.87
CA PHE A 71 0.63 16.44 -8.75
C PHE A 71 1.20 15.41 -9.74
N SER A 72 0.49 15.13 -10.84
CA SER A 72 0.97 14.20 -11.86
C SER A 72 2.34 14.62 -12.38
N GLY A 73 3.28 13.67 -12.43
CA GLY A 73 4.68 13.92 -12.79
C GLY A 73 5.55 14.52 -11.68
N LEU A 74 4.98 14.86 -10.52
CA LEU A 74 5.68 15.42 -9.35
C LEU A 74 5.71 14.46 -8.15
N TYR A 75 5.24 13.21 -8.31
CA TYR A 75 5.26 12.19 -7.27
C TYR A 75 6.27 11.08 -7.58
N ARG A 76 6.73 10.39 -6.53
CA ARG A 76 7.51 9.15 -6.62
C ARG A 76 6.68 8.02 -6.02
N GLN A 77 6.60 6.90 -6.72
CA GLN A 77 5.96 5.69 -6.22
C GLN A 77 7.04 4.73 -5.72
N HIS A 78 6.92 4.31 -4.47
CA HIS A 78 7.85 3.39 -3.83
C HIS A 78 7.09 2.38 -2.98
N ASP A 79 7.60 1.15 -2.96
CA ASP A 79 7.06 -0.01 -2.24
C ASP A 79 7.61 -0.13 -0.80
N SER A 80 8.26 0.91 -0.26
CA SER A 80 8.78 0.96 1.12
C SER A 80 8.99 2.38 1.62
N HIS A 81 8.74 2.62 2.92
CA HIS A 81 9.01 3.88 3.60
C HIS A 81 10.51 4.26 3.65
N ARG A 82 11.43 3.30 3.43
CA ARG A 82 12.87 3.57 3.39
C ARG A 82 13.24 4.68 2.38
N TYR A 83 12.47 4.81 1.29
CA TYR A 83 12.71 5.84 0.28
C TYR A 83 12.39 7.25 0.75
N ILE A 84 11.56 7.41 1.80
CA ILE A 84 11.32 8.70 2.44
C ILE A 84 12.62 9.20 3.07
N TYR A 85 13.36 8.31 3.75
CA TYR A 85 14.63 8.66 4.38
C TYR A 85 15.63 9.18 3.33
N ASN A 86 15.75 8.48 2.20
CA ASN A 86 16.60 8.93 1.10
C ASN A 86 16.17 10.31 0.59
N PHE A 87 14.87 10.54 0.38
CA PHE A 87 14.37 11.84 -0.09
C PHE A 87 14.66 13.01 0.88
N ILE A 88 14.61 12.73 2.20
CA ILE A 88 14.90 13.73 3.24
C ILE A 88 16.40 14.04 3.32
N MET A 89 17.25 13.03 3.12
CA MET A 89 18.71 13.13 3.29
C MET A 89 19.46 13.57 2.03
N ASP A 90 18.89 13.32 0.84
CA ASP A 90 19.27 14.01 -0.41
C ASP A 90 18.98 15.52 -0.32
#